data_AF-U7D8N0-F1
#
_entry.id   AF-U7D8N0-F1
#
_cell.length_a   1.000
_cell.length_b   1.000
_cell.length_c   1.000
_cell.angle_alpha   90.00
_cell.angle_beta   90.00
_cell.angle_gamma   90.00
#
_symmetry.space_group_name_H-M   'P 1'
#
loop_
_entity.id
_entity.type
_entity.pdbx_description
1 polymer ?
#
loop_
_entity_poly.entity_id
_entity_poly.type
_entity_poly.pdbx_seq_one_letter_code
_entity_poly.pdbx_strand_id
1 'polypeptide(L)'
;MRQQKILITALILFISVASASALERAAIPFSFNSSFGEPASGVRLHFTDVYALEPLLGFHFQEDNSHFRFSIRNLFYISEIGTFEPYFVAALRGDFDGNFGLDGRFALQHTLTGPLDIVGEVGFNTDFDPFQFYSAQAGLGIVFYIRQ
;
A
#
# COMPACT_ATOMS: atom_id res chain seq x y z
N MET A 1 10.34 22.90 -6.95
CA MET A 1 9.05 23.62 -6.79
C MET A 1 8.03 23.39 -7.91
N ARG A 2 8.33 23.59 -9.20
CA ARG A 2 7.33 23.43 -10.29
C ARG A 2 6.90 21.98 -10.53
N GLN A 3 7.83 21.02 -10.42
CA GLN A 3 7.54 19.57 -10.52
C GLN A 3 6.75 19.03 -9.32
N GLN A 4 7.04 19.51 -8.11
CA GLN A 4 6.28 19.17 -6.89
C GLN A 4 4.80 19.56 -7.00
N LYS A 5 4.51 20.74 -7.58
CA LYS A 5 3.13 21.18 -7.80
C LYS A 5 2.40 20.32 -8.83
N ILE A 6 3.06 19.92 -9.91
CA ILE A 6 2.47 19.05 -10.94
C ILE A 6 2.17 17.65 -10.38
N LEU A 7 3.06 17.11 -9.54
CA LEU A 7 2.87 15.80 -8.91
C LEU A 7 1.75 15.82 -7.88
N ILE A 8 1.67 16.86 -7.04
CA ILE A 8 0.58 17.04 -6.08
C ILE A 8 -0.75 17.24 -6.81
N THR A 9 -0.79 18.00 -7.91
CA THR A 9 -1.99 18.15 -8.72
C THR A 9 -2.38 16.85 -9.42
N ALA A 10 -1.44 16.05 -9.93
CA ALA A 10 -1.74 14.74 -10.50
C ALA A 10 -2.24 13.75 -9.44
N LEU A 11 -1.68 13.80 -8.23
CA LEU A 11 -2.11 13.01 -7.08
C LEU A 11 -3.54 13.38 -6.65
N ILE A 12 -3.85 14.68 -6.55
CA ILE A 12 -5.19 15.19 -6.26
C ILE A 12 -6.15 14.83 -7.41
N LEU A 13 -5.71 14.89 -8.67
CA LEU A 13 -6.55 14.52 -9.82
C LEU A 13 -6.88 13.02 -9.81
N PHE A 14 -5.90 12.15 -9.54
CA PHE A 14 -6.10 10.69 -9.42
C PHE A 14 -7.02 10.32 -8.25
N ILE A 15 -6.90 11.04 -7.13
CA ILE A 15 -7.78 10.91 -5.97
C ILE A 15 -9.20 11.46 -6.29
N SER A 16 -9.32 12.50 -7.12
CA SER A 16 -10.61 13.12 -7.45
C SER A 16 -11.45 12.36 -8.48
N VAL A 17 -10.83 11.49 -9.29
CA VAL A 17 -11.54 10.63 -10.25
C VAL A 17 -12.20 9.42 -9.57
N ALA A 18 -11.81 9.10 -8.33
CA ALA A 18 -12.51 8.13 -7.48
C ALA A 18 -13.60 8.84 -6.66
N SER A 19 -14.67 9.24 -7.36
CA SER A 19 -15.85 9.88 -6.78
C SER A 19 -16.39 9.14 -5.55
N ALA A 20 -16.72 9.90 -4.50
CA ALA A 20 -17.25 9.46 -3.20
C ALA A 20 -18.54 8.60 -3.23
N SER A 21 -19.09 8.31 -4.41
CA SER A 21 -20.24 7.41 -4.64
C SER A 21 -19.85 5.97 -4.99
N ALA A 22 -18.55 5.66 -5.12
CA ALA A 22 -18.05 4.33 -5.49
C ALA A 22 -17.38 3.58 -4.33
N LEU A 23 -17.32 4.15 -3.11
CA LEU A 23 -16.69 3.47 -1.98
C LEU A 23 -17.63 2.40 -1.42
N GLU A 24 -17.32 1.13 -1.65
CA GLU A 24 -18.13 -0.01 -1.21
C GLU A 24 -17.77 -0.45 0.21
N ARG A 25 -16.49 -0.42 0.57
CA ARG A 25 -15.99 -0.90 1.87
C ARG A 25 -14.72 -0.16 2.29
N ALA A 26 -14.52 0.02 3.59
CA ALA A 26 -13.29 0.56 4.15
C ALA A 26 -12.69 -0.40 5.19
N ALA A 27 -11.36 -0.44 5.26
CA ALA A 27 -10.60 -1.22 6.23
C ALA A 27 -9.41 -0.42 6.75
N ILE A 28 -8.93 -0.77 7.94
CA ILE A 28 -7.70 -0.25 8.50
C ILE A 28 -6.65 -1.37 8.45
N PRO A 29 -5.77 -1.37 7.43
CA PRO A 29 -4.60 -2.24 7.42
C PRO A 29 -3.59 -1.79 8.48
N PHE A 30 -3.13 -2.74 9.26
CA PHE A 30 -1.94 -2.65 10.10
C PHE A 30 -0.95 -3.71 9.64
N SER A 31 0.10 -3.28 8.96
CA SER A 31 1.16 -4.20 8.53
C SER A 31 2.34 -4.13 9.48
N PHE A 32 2.75 -5.30 9.96
CA PHE A 32 4.00 -5.46 10.71
C PHE A 32 4.97 -6.16 9.78
N ASN A 33 5.98 -5.42 9.35
CA ASN A 33 6.99 -5.94 8.44
C ASN A 33 6.44 -6.19 7.02
N SER A 34 5.59 -5.32 6.49
CA SER A 34 5.46 -5.21 5.02
C SER A 34 6.59 -4.31 4.53
N SER A 35 7.22 -4.66 3.40
CA SER A 35 7.97 -3.91 2.36
C SER A 35 8.50 -2.48 2.54
N PHE A 36 8.06 -1.77 3.56
CA PHE A 36 8.82 -0.82 4.35
C PHE A 36 9.95 -1.51 5.16
N GLY A 37 9.88 -2.82 5.37
CA GLY A 37 10.78 -3.52 6.30
C GLY A 37 10.41 -3.25 7.77
N GLU A 38 9.26 -2.63 8.02
CA GLU A 38 8.91 -1.93 9.27
C GLU A 38 7.41 -1.65 9.44
N PRO A 39 6.95 -1.21 10.63
CA PRO A 39 5.53 -0.98 10.89
C PRO A 39 4.96 0.17 10.03
N ALA A 40 3.84 -0.12 9.37
CA ALA A 40 3.05 0.84 8.61
C ALA A 40 1.56 0.61 8.82
N SER A 41 0.79 1.70 8.84
CA SER A 41 -0.66 1.69 8.99
C SER A 41 -1.29 2.70 8.03
N GLY A 42 -2.53 2.46 7.65
CA GLY A 42 -3.28 3.42 6.86
C GLY A 42 -4.73 3.02 6.71
N VAL A 43 -5.31 3.36 5.56
CA VAL A 43 -6.71 3.09 5.27
C VAL A 43 -6.80 2.44 3.91
N ARG A 44 -7.48 1.29 3.84
CA ARG A 44 -7.81 0.63 2.58
C ARG A 44 -9.24 0.98 2.21
N LEU A 45 -9.40 1.54 1.02
CA LEU A 45 -10.66 2.00 0.46
C LEU A 45 -10.99 1.13 -0.74
N HIS A 46 -11.98 0.26 -0.62
CA HIS A 46 -12.48 -0.57 -1.72
C HIS A 46 -13.47 0.21 -2.55
N PHE A 47 -13.17 0.35 -3.84
CA PHE A 47 -14.07 1.01 -4.79
C PHE A 47 -14.86 0.00 -5.64
N THR A 48 -14.34 -1.22 -5.77
CA THR A 48 -14.99 -2.36 -6.44
C THR A 48 -14.47 -3.66 -5.81
N ASP A 49 -15.09 -4.79 -6.14
CA ASP A 49 -14.59 -6.13 -5.82
C ASP A 49 -13.16 -6.38 -6.32
N VAL A 50 -12.74 -5.71 -7.40
CA VAL A 50 -11.43 -5.93 -8.05
C VAL A 50 -10.40 -4.85 -7.73
N TYR A 51 -10.78 -3.76 -7.05
CA TYR A 51 -9.91 -2.60 -6.87
C TYR A 51 -10.08 -1.88 -5.55
N ALA A 52 -8.95 -1.64 -4.88
CA ALA A 52 -8.86 -0.80 -3.69
C ALA A 52 -7.65 0.15 -3.75
N LEU A 53 -7.78 1.29 -3.07
CA LEU A 53 -6.68 2.23 -2.83
C LEU A 53 -6.27 2.16 -1.36
N GLU A 54 -4.97 2.16 -1.09
CA GLU A 54 -4.42 2.09 0.25
C GLU A 54 -3.35 3.16 0.47
N PRO A 55 -3.73 4.38 0.90
CA PRO A 55 -2.78 5.31 1.52
C PRO A 55 -2.25 4.75 2.84
N LEU A 56 -0.92 4.76 3.00
CA LEU A 56 -0.21 4.28 4.17
C LEU A 56 0.80 5.31 4.68
N LEU A 57 0.98 5.30 5.99
CA LEU A 57 2.03 5.99 6.71
C LEU A 57 2.83 4.97 7.51
N GLY A 58 4.16 5.11 7.52
CA GLY A 58 5.04 4.17 8.20
C GLY A 58 6.39 4.78 8.54
N PHE A 59 7.24 3.96 9.15
CA PHE A 59 8.59 4.35 9.53
C PHE A 59 9.64 3.55 8.73
N HIS A 60 10.84 4.13 8.59
CA HIS A 60 12.08 3.44 8.25
C HIS A 60 13.13 3.71 9.33
N PHE A 61 13.49 2.74 10.15
CA PHE A 61 14.51 2.65 11.16
C PHE A 61 15.75 2.03 10.51
N GLN A 62 16.72 2.86 10.16
CA GLN A 62 18.11 2.41 10.00
C GLN A 62 18.89 2.74 11.28
N GLU A 63 19.98 2.01 11.53
CA GLU A 63 20.81 2.13 12.73
C GLU A 63 21.17 3.58 13.08
N ASP A 64 21.40 4.41 12.05
CA ASP A 64 21.81 5.81 12.21
C ASP A 64 20.75 6.83 11.75
N ASN A 65 19.66 6.39 11.12
CA ASN A 65 18.67 7.34 10.60
C ASN A 65 17.26 6.74 10.54
N SER A 66 16.31 7.44 11.17
CA SER A 66 14.90 7.06 11.18
C SER A 66 14.10 8.04 10.34
N HIS A 67 13.46 7.55 9.28
CA HIS A 67 12.70 8.36 8.33
C HIS A 67 11.23 8.01 8.38
N PHE A 68 10.38 9.02 8.35
CA PHE A 68 8.95 8.79 8.16
C PHE A 68 8.66 8.66 6.66
N ARG A 69 7.89 7.63 6.30
CA ARG A 69 7.52 7.30 4.92
C ARG A 69 6.02 7.37 4.72
N PHE A 70 5.65 7.72 3.51
CA PHE A 70 4.28 7.62 3.02
C PHE A 70 4.24 6.78 1.75
N SER A 71 3.11 6.14 1.50
CA SER A 71 2.89 5.38 0.28
C SER A 71 1.43 5.45 -0.12
N ILE A 72 1.18 5.34 -1.42
CA ILE A 72 -0.15 5.13 -1.97
C ILE A 72 -0.09 3.85 -2.78
N ARG A 73 -0.86 2.84 -2.36
CA ARG A 73 -0.90 1.55 -3.04
C ARG A 73 -2.21 1.38 -3.79
N ASN A 74 -2.11 0.89 -5.01
CA ASN A 74 -3.23 0.44 -5.82
C ASN A 74 -3.28 -1.08 -5.73
N LEU A 75 -4.38 -1.63 -5.26
CA LEU A 75 -4.58 -3.06 -5.05
C LEU A 75 -5.56 -3.56 -6.10
N PHE A 76 -5.15 -4.58 -6.85
CA PHE A 76 -5.93 -5.20 -7.90
C PHE A 76 -6.22 -6.64 -7.52
N TYR A 77 -7.42 -6.89 -7.02
CA TYR A 77 -7.86 -8.22 -6.61
C TYR A 77 -8.13 -9.08 -7.84
N ILE A 78 -7.73 -10.34 -7.75
CA ILE A 78 -8.00 -11.36 -8.76
C ILE A 78 -8.98 -12.40 -8.19
N SER A 79 -9.35 -13.37 -9.01
CA SER A 79 -10.26 -14.43 -8.59
C SER A 79 -9.78 -15.15 -7.33
N GLU A 80 -10.69 -15.31 -6.37
CA GLU A 80 -10.46 -16.03 -5.13
C GLU A 80 -10.02 -17.48 -5.38
N ILE A 81 -9.14 -17.98 -4.51
CA ILE A 81 -8.68 -19.38 -4.53
C ILE A 81 -8.94 -19.98 -3.16
N GLY A 82 -10.09 -20.64 -3.02
CA GLY A 82 -10.55 -21.18 -1.74
C GLY A 82 -10.90 -20.05 -0.77
N THR A 83 -10.17 -19.96 0.34
CA THR A 83 -10.33 -18.90 1.36
C THR A 83 -9.29 -17.78 1.23
N PHE A 84 -8.52 -17.78 0.13
CA PHE A 84 -7.49 -16.79 -0.15
C PHE A 84 -7.96 -15.81 -1.22
N GLU A 85 -7.74 -14.53 -0.96
CA GLU A 85 -7.95 -13.43 -1.89
C GLU A 85 -6.57 -12.97 -2.39
N PRO A 86 -6.16 -13.35 -3.61
CA PRO A 86 -4.92 -12.86 -4.18
C PRO A 86 -5.12 -11.47 -4.79
N TYR A 87 -4.08 -10.64 -4.74
CA TYR A 87 -4.09 -9.34 -5.40
C TYR A 87 -2.69 -8.87 -5.78
N PHE A 88 -2.63 -8.03 -6.81
CA PHE A 88 -1.42 -7.31 -7.20
C PHE A 88 -1.41 -5.93 -6.58
N VAL A 89 -0.21 -5.46 -6.26
CA VAL A 89 0.02 -4.15 -5.65
C VAL A 89 0.90 -3.34 -6.58
N ALA A 90 0.47 -2.14 -6.93
CA ALA A 90 1.30 -1.12 -7.56
C ALA A 90 1.34 0.12 -6.66
N ALA A 91 2.49 0.44 -6.11
CA ALA A 91 2.64 1.49 -5.12
C ALA A 91 3.65 2.57 -5.52
N LEU A 92 3.32 3.80 -5.17
CA LEU A 92 4.24 4.93 -5.15
C LEU A 92 4.57 5.23 -3.69
N ARG A 93 5.88 5.24 -3.36
CA ARG A 93 6.37 5.59 -2.02
C ARG A 93 7.19 6.88 -2.05
N GLY A 94 7.25 7.55 -0.91
CA GLY A 94 8.23 8.60 -0.66
C GLY A 94 8.49 8.81 0.82
N ASP A 95 9.46 9.67 1.12
CA ASP A 95 9.79 10.13 2.46
C ASP A 95 9.85 11.67 2.53
N PHE A 96 10.04 12.19 3.74
CA PHE A 96 10.16 13.63 3.97
C PHE A 96 11.50 14.23 3.55
N ASP A 97 12.49 13.38 3.24
CA ASP A 97 13.80 13.79 2.75
C ASP A 97 13.84 13.94 1.22
N GLY A 98 12.73 13.60 0.56
CA GLY A 98 12.52 13.81 -0.87
C GLY A 98 12.88 12.61 -1.74
N ASN A 99 13.09 11.44 -1.15
CA ASN A 99 13.28 10.21 -1.91
C ASN A 99 11.92 9.65 -2.37
N PHE A 100 11.90 9.08 -3.56
CA PHE A 100 10.72 8.46 -4.15
C PHE A 100 11.07 7.12 -4.77
N GLY A 101 10.09 6.21 -4.78
CA GLY A 101 10.26 4.89 -5.37
C GLY A 101 8.95 4.30 -5.84
N LEU A 102 9.07 3.28 -6.68
CA LEU A 102 7.97 2.40 -7.07
C LEU A 102 8.12 1.05 -6.41
N ASP A 103 6.99 0.37 -6.30
CA ASP A 103 6.91 -0.94 -5.73
C ASP A 103 5.79 -1.75 -6.40
N GLY A 104 6.11 -3.02 -6.65
CA GLY A 104 5.26 -3.98 -7.33
C GLY A 104 5.23 -5.28 -6.55
N ARG A 105 4.06 -5.74 -6.13
CA ARG A 105 3.94 -6.96 -5.32
C ARG A 105 2.80 -7.85 -5.76
N PHE A 106 2.92 -9.10 -5.36
CA PHE A 106 1.82 -10.05 -5.28
C PHE A 106 1.52 -10.32 -3.80
N ALA A 107 0.24 -10.34 -3.45
CA ALA A 107 -0.21 -10.53 -2.09
C ALA A 107 -1.32 -11.56 -2.03
N LEU A 108 -1.40 -12.23 -0.87
CA LEU A 108 -2.44 -13.17 -0.51
C LEU A 108 -3.04 -12.73 0.82
N GLN A 109 -4.36 -12.57 0.84
CA GLN A 109 -5.13 -12.28 2.04
C GLN A 109 -5.97 -13.49 2.43
N HIS A 110 -6.10 -13.73 3.73
CA HIS A 110 -6.95 -14.77 4.29
C HIS A 110 -7.75 -14.21 5.46
N THR A 111 -9.06 -14.39 5.41
CA THR A 111 -9.96 -14.00 6.49
C THR A 111 -9.87 -14.96 7.66
N LEU A 112 -9.43 -14.47 8.82
CA LEU A 112 -9.42 -15.24 10.07
C LEU A 112 -10.77 -15.22 10.77
N THR A 113 -11.35 -14.03 10.90
CA THR A 113 -12.67 -13.83 11.51
C THR A 113 -13.39 -12.70 10.77
N GLY A 114 -14.71 -12.56 10.94
CA GLY A 114 -15.51 -11.60 10.15
C GLY A 114 -14.91 -10.20 9.95
N PRO A 115 -14.32 -9.54 10.96
CA PRO A 115 -13.67 -8.24 10.82
C PRO A 115 -12.13 -8.29 10.71
N LEU A 116 -11.50 -9.46 10.72
CA LEU A 116 -10.05 -9.62 10.83
C LEU A 116 -9.48 -10.54 9.76
N ASP A 117 -8.55 -10.01 8.99
CA ASP A 117 -7.82 -10.73 7.97
C ASP A 117 -6.31 -10.73 8.27
N ILE A 118 -5.63 -11.81 7.89
CA ILE A 118 -4.18 -11.85 7.78
C ILE A 118 -3.81 -11.67 6.30
N VAL A 119 -2.76 -10.89 6.07
CA VAL A 119 -2.18 -10.66 4.75
C VAL A 119 -0.72 -11.13 4.75
N GLY A 120 -0.33 -11.81 3.69
CA GLY A 120 1.07 -12.04 3.34
C GLY A 120 1.37 -11.48 1.95
N GLU A 121 2.53 -10.84 1.78
CA GLU A 121 2.92 -10.21 0.52
C GLU A 121 4.35 -10.59 0.14
N VAL A 122 4.60 -10.73 -1.16
CA VAL A 122 5.95 -10.89 -1.73
C VAL A 122 6.07 -10.04 -2.99
N GLY A 123 7.18 -9.33 -3.17
CA GLY A 123 7.34 -8.44 -4.30
C GLY A 123 8.73 -7.87 -4.44
N PHE A 124 8.85 -6.82 -5.25
CA PHE A 124 10.10 -6.15 -5.56
C PHE A 124 9.92 -4.64 -5.47
N ASN A 125 10.98 -3.95 -5.05
CA ASN A 125 10.96 -2.52 -4.89
C ASN A 125 12.07 -1.85 -5.72
N THR A 126 11.82 -0.63 -6.19
CA THR A 126 12.81 0.15 -6.93
C THR A 126 12.79 1.58 -6.44
N ASP A 127 13.95 2.08 -6.02
CA ASP A 127 14.11 3.49 -5.67
C ASP A 127 14.64 4.26 -6.88
N PHE A 128 14.18 5.49 -7.05
CA PHE A 128 14.53 6.30 -8.21
C PHE A 128 15.85 7.04 -8.06
N ASP A 129 16.42 7.15 -6.86
CA ASP A 129 17.70 7.82 -6.67
C ASP A 129 18.52 7.23 -5.50
N PRO A 130 19.69 6.64 -5.77
CA PRO A 130 20.14 6.18 -7.10
C PRO A 130 19.19 5.08 -7.62
N PHE A 131 18.99 4.97 -8.94
CA PHE A 131 18.25 3.87 -9.58
C PHE A 131 18.85 2.52 -9.18
N GLN A 132 18.38 1.98 -8.06
CA GLN A 132 18.81 0.72 -7.49
C GLN A 132 17.59 -0.17 -7.44
N PHE A 133 17.71 -1.29 -8.15
CA PHE A 133 16.80 -2.41 -8.01
C PHE A 133 17.10 -3.05 -6.66
N TYR A 134 16.21 -2.89 -5.70
CA TYR A 134 16.29 -3.58 -4.44
C TYR A 134 15.53 -4.91 -4.52
N SER A 135 16.04 -5.87 -3.75
CA SER A 135 15.76 -7.30 -3.81
C SER A 135 14.31 -7.67 -3.48
N ALA A 136 13.98 -8.94 -3.70
CA ALA A 136 12.73 -9.56 -3.25
C ALA A 136 12.43 -9.19 -1.79
N GLN A 137 11.24 -8.64 -1.56
CA GLN A 137 10.70 -8.30 -0.26
C GLN A 137 9.55 -9.24 0.07
N ALA A 138 9.47 -9.69 1.31
CA ALA A 138 8.33 -10.41 1.83
C ALA A 138 7.82 -9.69 3.07
N GLY A 139 6.52 -9.77 3.31
CA GLY A 139 5.92 -9.15 4.46
C GLY A 139 4.62 -9.77 4.93
N LEU A 140 4.28 -9.46 6.17
CA LEU A 140 3.05 -9.91 6.82
C LEU A 140 2.27 -8.70 7.34
N GLY A 141 0.96 -8.86 7.44
CA GLY A 141 0.09 -7.81 7.94
C GLY A 141 -1.23 -8.35 8.43
N ILE A 142 -1.95 -7.48 9.12
CA ILE A 142 -3.28 -7.73 9.63
C ILE A 142 -4.18 -6.61 9.11
N VAL A 143 -5.35 -6.95 8.60
CA VAL A 143 -6.31 -5.96 8.11
C VAL A 143 -7.58 -6.06 8.93
N PHE A 144 -8.00 -4.93 9.49
CA PHE A 144 -9.25 -4.84 10.24
C PHE A 144 -10.30 -4.18 9.37
N TYR A 145 -11.33 -4.92 8.99
CA TYR A 145 -12.45 -4.39 8.22
C TYR A 145 -13.43 -3.67 9.13
N ILE A 146 -13.76 -2.41 8.76
CA ILE A 146 -14.86 -1.69 9.38
C ILE A 146 -16.10 -2.07 8.57
N ARG A 147 -16.93 -2.96 9.13
CA ARG A 147 -18.24 -3.27 8.53
C ARG A 147 -19.17 -2.08 8.80
N GLN A 148 -19.82 -1.59 7.74
CA GLN A 148 -20.98 -0.70 7.85
C GLN A 148 -22.23 -1.52 8.18
#